data_AF-A0AAV1REK0-F1
#
_entry.id   AF-A0AAV1REK0-F1
#
_cell.length_a   1.000
_cell.length_b   1.000
_cell.length_c   1.000
_cell.angle_alpha   90.00
_cell.angle_beta   90.00
_cell.angle_gamma   90.00
#
_symmetry.space_group_name_H-M   'P 1'
#
loop_
_entity.id
_entity.type
_entity.pdbx_description
1 polymer ?
#
loop_
_entity_poly.entity_id
_entity_poly.type
_entity_poly.pdbx_seq_one_letter_code
_entity_poly.pdbx_strand_id
1 'polypeptide(L)'
;MIGWFFSRSCQSVAKARLTIGGAKLEKSGGFKNIMAYVSFQVADALEQPFSDGQFDLVLSVECGEYIPDKRKFAAELARVAAPGGTIVILSFCHRDLGPSEESLQPWELKRLKKIYDAFQIQGYCSAADYVNFFESLSLQDIKTADWSQYVAPFFPLFIRSALTWKGLSSLLPSLLRGGMKTLGVALVAPLVHDAAKKGLSKYAITTCRKPE
;
A
#
# COMPACT_ATOMS: atom_id res chain seq x y z
N MET A 1 14.63 2.61 0.87
CA MET A 1 14.27 4.04 0.94
C MET A 1 12.76 4.13 0.84
N ILE A 2 12.08 4.72 1.83
CA ILE A 2 10.61 4.72 1.98
C ILE A 2 10.05 5.98 1.29
N GLY A 3 9.11 5.81 0.36
CA GLY A 3 8.47 6.92 -0.35
C GLY A 3 6.97 6.98 -0.06
N TRP A 4 6.50 8.17 0.34
CA TRP A 4 5.09 8.49 0.52
C TRP A 4 4.50 9.14 -0.74
N PHE A 5 3.21 8.90 -1.02
CA PHE A 5 2.46 9.46 -2.15
C PHE A 5 1.69 10.74 -1.77
N PHE A 6 1.71 11.76 -2.64
CA PHE A 6 0.65 12.79 -2.71
C PHE A 6 0.41 13.13 -4.18
N SER A 7 -0.83 12.99 -4.66
CA SER A 7 -1.29 13.57 -5.93
C SER A 7 -2.35 14.64 -5.65
N ARG A 8 -2.19 15.82 -6.27
CA ARG A 8 -3.08 16.99 -6.14
C ARG A 8 -4.23 17.02 -7.16
N SER A 9 -4.35 16.03 -8.04
CA SER A 9 -5.36 16.02 -9.10
C SER A 9 -5.73 14.58 -9.44
N CYS A 10 -6.91 14.15 -8.98
CA CYS A 10 -7.39 12.78 -9.07
C CYS A 10 -8.60 12.74 -10.01
N GLN A 11 -8.36 12.36 -11.27
CA GLN A 11 -9.39 11.88 -12.21
C GLN A 11 -9.02 10.52 -12.83
N SER A 12 -7.90 9.90 -12.44
CA SER A 12 -7.48 8.56 -12.89
C SER A 12 -6.62 7.95 -11.77
N VAL A 13 -7.22 7.04 -10.99
CA VAL A 13 -6.65 6.49 -9.73
C VAL A 13 -5.70 5.31 -10.00
N ALA A 14 -5.42 4.97 -11.27
CA ALA A 14 -4.57 3.83 -11.65
C ALA A 14 -3.08 4.19 -11.90
N LYS A 15 -2.68 5.45 -11.74
CA LYS A 15 -1.31 5.90 -12.03
C LYS A 15 -0.38 5.70 -10.82
N ALA A 16 0.41 4.63 -10.84
CA ALA A 16 1.50 4.41 -9.90
C ALA A 16 2.78 5.13 -10.37
N ARG A 17 3.58 5.61 -9.41
CA ARG A 17 4.92 6.15 -9.68
C ARG A 17 5.93 5.09 -9.25
N LEU A 18 6.47 4.33 -10.19
CA LEU A 18 7.51 3.35 -9.88
C LEU A 18 8.83 4.07 -9.59
N THR A 19 9.49 3.67 -8.50
CA THR A 19 10.86 4.06 -8.19
C THR A 19 11.76 2.89 -8.54
N ILE A 20 12.60 3.04 -9.57
CA ILE A 20 13.59 2.03 -9.95
C ILE A 20 14.91 2.42 -9.28
N GLY A 21 15.45 1.54 -8.43
CA GLY A 21 16.79 1.67 -7.87
C GLY A 21 17.69 0.61 -8.47
N GLY A 22 18.64 0.98 -9.33
CA GLY A 22 19.60 0.06 -9.93
C GLY A 22 21.04 0.47 -9.61
N ALA A 23 21.67 -0.20 -8.63
CA ALA A 23 23.13 -0.26 -8.49
C ALA A 23 23.56 -1.34 -7.49
N LYS A 24 24.64 -2.05 -7.83
CA LYS A 24 25.45 -2.83 -6.87
C LYS A 24 26.09 -1.84 -5.89
N LEU A 25 25.59 -1.76 -4.67
CA LEU A 25 26.13 -0.86 -3.65
C LEU A 25 27.42 -1.46 -3.07
N GLU A 26 28.57 -1.09 -3.63
CA GLU A 26 29.86 -1.32 -2.97
C GLU A 26 29.96 -0.42 -1.73
N LYS A 27 30.31 -1.05 -0.59
CA LYS A 27 30.47 -0.44 0.73
C LYS A 27 31.67 0.53 0.76
N SER A 28 31.58 1.68 0.10
CA SER A 28 32.55 2.75 0.32
C SER A 28 32.06 4.08 -0.26
N GLY A 29 31.64 5.00 0.63
CA GLY A 29 31.78 6.44 0.36
C GLY A 29 30.51 7.25 0.14
N GLY A 30 29.55 7.23 1.08
CA GLY A 30 28.54 8.31 1.24
C GLY A 30 27.53 8.49 0.11
N PHE A 31 26.35 9.05 0.43
CA PHE A 31 25.27 9.31 -0.53
C PHE A 31 25.56 10.53 -1.43
N LYS A 32 26.71 10.57 -2.12
CA LYS A 32 26.94 11.57 -3.17
C LYS A 32 26.27 11.11 -4.46
N ASN A 33 25.25 11.86 -4.87
CA ASN A 33 24.50 11.71 -6.13
C ASN A 33 23.64 10.44 -6.31
N ILE A 34 22.77 10.15 -5.34
CA ILE A 34 21.74 9.10 -5.44
C ILE A 34 20.83 9.22 -6.67
N MET A 35 20.65 10.44 -7.19
CA MET A 35 19.77 10.70 -8.33
C MET A 35 20.26 10.05 -9.63
N ALA A 36 21.55 9.69 -9.72
CA ALA A 36 22.06 8.92 -10.85
C ALA A 36 21.54 7.47 -10.90
N TYR A 37 21.01 6.96 -9.78
CA TYR A 37 20.59 5.56 -9.61
C TYR A 37 19.09 5.41 -9.40
N VAL A 38 18.34 6.53 -9.44
CA VAL A 38 16.91 6.56 -9.17
C VAL A 38 16.19 7.23 -10.33
N SER A 39 15.28 6.50 -10.95
CA SER A 39 14.35 7.05 -11.92
C SER A 39 12.91 6.95 -11.42
N PHE A 40 12.09 7.88 -11.89
CA PHE A 40 10.67 7.89 -11.62
C PHE A 40 9.92 7.99 -12.93
N GLN A 41 8.87 7.20 -13.07
CA GLN A 41 7.96 7.30 -14.20
C GLN A 41 6.52 7.12 -13.75
N VAL A 42 5.61 7.68 -14.52
CA VAL A 42 4.17 7.51 -14.34
C VAL A 42 3.75 6.31 -15.17
N ALA A 43 3.18 5.29 -14.53
CA ALA A 43 2.76 4.05 -15.17
C ALA A 43 1.43 3.55 -14.57
N ASP A 44 0.71 2.70 -15.30
CA ASP A 44 -0.37 1.92 -14.71
C ASP A 44 0.22 0.75 -13.93
N ALA A 45 -0.18 0.55 -12.67
CA ALA A 45 0.30 -0.57 -11.85
C ALA A 45 -0.15 -1.93 -12.39
N LEU A 46 -1.22 -1.95 -13.19
CA LEU A 46 -1.77 -3.14 -13.85
C LEU A 46 -1.16 -3.39 -15.23
N GLU A 47 -0.35 -2.47 -15.76
CA GLU A 47 0.30 -2.55 -17.07
C GLU A 47 1.53 -1.64 -17.07
N GLN A 48 2.60 -2.12 -16.44
CA GLN A 48 3.81 -1.36 -16.27
C GLN A 48 4.65 -1.42 -17.56
N PRO A 49 5.25 -0.32 -18.02
CA PRO A 49 6.01 -0.27 -19.26
C PRO A 49 7.45 -0.79 -19.03
N PHE A 50 7.55 -2.00 -18.53
CA PHE A 50 8.79 -2.74 -18.26
C PHE A 50 8.75 -4.08 -18.95
N SER A 51 9.93 -4.59 -19.31
CA SER A 51 10.05 -5.94 -19.84
C SER A 51 9.81 -6.98 -18.74
N ASP A 52 9.41 -8.16 -19.17
CA ASP A 52 9.35 -9.33 -18.29
C ASP A 52 10.73 -9.59 -17.68
N GLY A 53 10.77 -9.98 -16.41
CA GLY A 53 12.01 -10.43 -15.79
C GLY A 53 13.04 -9.32 -15.52
N GLN A 54 12.64 -8.06 -15.52
CA GLN A 54 13.57 -6.93 -15.50
C GLN A 54 14.20 -6.64 -14.12
N PHE A 55 13.53 -7.00 -13.01
CA PHE A 55 13.93 -6.55 -11.67
C PHE A 55 14.22 -7.69 -10.68
N ASP A 56 15.39 -7.66 -10.05
CA ASP A 56 15.75 -8.60 -8.98
C ASP A 56 14.94 -8.39 -7.69
N LEU A 57 14.40 -7.18 -7.49
CA LEU A 57 13.55 -6.82 -6.36
C LEU A 57 12.40 -5.93 -6.85
N VAL A 58 11.17 -6.35 -6.55
CA VAL A 58 9.94 -5.58 -6.77
C VAL A 58 9.34 -5.23 -5.42
N LEU A 59 9.20 -3.94 -5.12
CA LEU A 59 8.70 -3.44 -3.84
C LEU A 59 7.46 -2.58 -4.05
N SER A 60 6.34 -2.99 -3.46
CA SER A 60 5.11 -2.21 -3.36
C SER A 60 4.89 -1.79 -1.91
N VAL A 61 4.80 -0.49 -1.65
CA VAL A 61 4.52 0.07 -0.33
C VAL A 61 3.25 0.88 -0.41
N GLU A 62 2.21 0.46 0.31
CA GLU A 62 0.95 1.21 0.48
C GLU A 62 0.34 1.68 -0.86
N CYS A 63 0.47 0.83 -1.88
CA CYS A 63 -0.05 1.07 -3.22
C CYS A 63 -1.21 0.12 -3.57
N GLY A 64 -1.13 -1.14 -3.16
CA GLY A 64 -2.09 -2.19 -3.55
C GLY A 64 -3.53 -1.86 -3.18
N GLU A 65 -3.76 -1.10 -2.10
CA GLU A 65 -5.08 -0.65 -1.64
C GLU A 65 -5.80 0.19 -2.66
N TYR A 66 -5.08 0.86 -3.56
CA TYR A 66 -5.66 1.74 -4.58
C TYR A 66 -5.90 1.02 -5.91
N ILE A 67 -5.38 -0.20 -6.06
CA ILE A 67 -5.44 -0.95 -7.30
C ILE A 67 -6.65 -1.89 -7.30
N PRO A 68 -7.66 -1.68 -8.16
CA PRO A 68 -8.93 -2.41 -8.07
C PRO A 68 -8.77 -3.92 -8.35
N ASP A 69 -8.00 -4.29 -9.37
CA ASP A 69 -7.74 -5.68 -9.72
C ASP A 69 -6.47 -6.19 -9.04
N LYS A 70 -6.64 -6.75 -7.84
CA LYS A 70 -5.54 -7.27 -7.02
C LYS A 70 -4.85 -8.48 -7.66
N ARG A 71 -5.58 -9.29 -8.43
CA ARG A 71 -5.02 -10.47 -9.11
C ARG A 71 -4.13 -10.04 -10.27
N LYS A 72 -4.61 -9.14 -11.13
CA LYS A 72 -3.81 -8.58 -12.22
C LYS A 72 -2.61 -7.80 -11.67
N PHE A 73 -2.78 -7.08 -10.56
CA PHE A 73 -1.67 -6.41 -9.88
C PHE A 73 -0.58 -7.41 -9.44
N ALA A 74 -0.95 -8.48 -8.73
CA ALA A 74 -0.01 -9.51 -8.32
C ALA A 74 0.69 -10.18 -9.52
N ALA A 75 -0.05 -10.44 -10.60
CA ALA A 75 0.50 -10.98 -11.84
C ALA A 75 1.52 -10.02 -12.49
N GLU A 76 1.22 -8.72 -12.49
CA GLU A 76 2.11 -7.71 -13.07
C GLU A 76 3.40 -7.55 -12.27
N LEU A 77 3.33 -7.60 -10.93
CA LEU A 77 4.53 -7.65 -10.08
C LEU A 77 5.37 -8.91 -10.35
N ALA A 78 4.73 -10.06 -10.53
CA ALA A 78 5.42 -11.31 -10.88
C ALA A 78 6.03 -11.26 -12.29
N ARG A 79 5.37 -10.62 -13.26
CA ARG A 79 5.87 -10.47 -14.63
C ARG A 79 7.18 -9.70 -14.65
N VAL A 80 7.22 -8.53 -14.04
CA VAL A 80 8.40 -7.64 -14.05
C VAL A 80 9.54 -8.13 -13.15
N ALA A 81 9.27 -9.02 -12.18
CA ALA A 81 10.31 -9.65 -11.37
C ALA A 81 11.16 -10.62 -12.23
N ALA A 82 12.48 -10.53 -12.11
CA ALA A 82 13.46 -11.46 -12.68
C ALA A 82 13.27 -12.89 -12.13
N PRO A 83 13.63 -13.94 -12.88
CA PRO A 83 13.75 -15.28 -12.31
C PRO A 83 14.66 -15.27 -11.07
N GLY A 84 14.24 -15.94 -10.00
CA GLY A 84 14.90 -15.86 -8.69
C GLY A 84 14.74 -14.52 -7.95
N GLY A 85 14.03 -13.54 -8.53
CA GLY A 85 13.79 -12.21 -7.96
C GLY A 85 12.80 -12.21 -6.80
N THR A 86 12.90 -11.21 -5.93
CA THR A 86 12.07 -11.08 -4.72
C THR A 86 10.95 -10.06 -4.94
N ILE A 87 9.75 -10.37 -4.46
CA ILE A 87 8.61 -9.44 -4.46
C ILE A 87 8.20 -9.18 -3.01
N VAL A 88 7.99 -7.92 -2.67
CA VAL A 88 7.56 -7.47 -1.33
C VAL A 88 6.38 -6.52 -1.47
N ILE A 89 5.28 -6.83 -0.78
CA ILE A 89 4.11 -5.97 -0.66
C ILE A 89 3.94 -5.59 0.81
N LEU A 90 3.90 -4.30 1.10
CA LEU A 90 3.42 -3.75 2.37
C LEU A 90 2.07 -3.10 2.10
N SER A 91 1.02 -3.59 2.76
CA SER A 91 -0.33 -3.10 2.48
C SER A 91 -1.28 -3.17 3.68
N PHE A 92 -2.16 -2.18 3.79
CA PHE A 92 -3.35 -2.24 4.63
C PHE A 92 -4.35 -3.24 4.05
N CYS A 93 -4.52 -4.34 4.77
CA CYS A 93 -5.44 -5.42 4.45
C CYS A 93 -6.62 -5.40 5.43
N HIS A 94 -7.73 -6.02 5.05
CA HIS A 94 -8.68 -6.47 6.06
C HIS A 94 -8.19 -7.77 6.71
N ARG A 95 -8.81 -8.17 7.81
CA ARG A 95 -8.54 -9.49 8.42
C ARG A 95 -8.76 -10.62 7.43
N ASP A 96 -8.06 -11.73 7.63
CA ASP A 96 -8.32 -12.96 6.89
C ASP A 96 -9.71 -13.50 7.25
N LEU A 97 -10.34 -14.15 6.28
CA LEU A 97 -11.61 -14.84 6.47
C LEU A 97 -11.39 -16.14 7.25
N GLY A 98 -12.32 -16.49 8.12
CA GLY A 98 -12.34 -17.81 8.75
C GLY A 98 -12.62 -18.92 7.71
N PRO A 99 -12.31 -20.20 8.02
CA PRO A 99 -12.45 -21.30 7.05
C PRO A 99 -13.85 -21.49 6.45
N SER A 100 -14.89 -21.03 7.16
CA SER A 100 -16.29 -21.10 6.72
C SER A 100 -16.86 -19.75 6.25
N GLU A 101 -16.05 -18.69 6.23
CA GLU A 101 -16.49 -17.36 5.81
C GLU A 101 -16.18 -17.16 4.32
N GLU A 102 -17.20 -16.89 3.52
CA GLU A 102 -17.03 -16.48 2.12
C GLU A 102 -16.79 -14.98 1.96
N SER A 103 -17.17 -14.18 2.98
CA SER A 103 -16.97 -12.74 3.02
C SER A 103 -16.92 -12.22 4.44
N LEU A 104 -16.42 -10.99 4.62
CA LEU A 104 -16.50 -10.28 5.89
C LEU A 104 -17.95 -10.04 6.31
N GLN A 105 -18.18 -9.95 7.62
CA GLN A 105 -19.52 -9.72 8.13
C GLN A 105 -20.06 -8.35 7.66
N PRO A 106 -21.38 -8.20 7.46
CA PRO A 106 -21.95 -6.94 6.95
C PRO A 106 -21.58 -5.69 7.77
N TRP A 107 -21.42 -5.83 9.09
CA TRP A 107 -21.02 -4.73 9.97
C TRP A 107 -19.54 -4.35 9.80
N GLU A 108 -18.68 -5.32 9.49
CA GLU A 108 -17.26 -5.13 9.19
C GLU A 108 -17.10 -4.38 7.88
N LEU A 109 -17.79 -4.85 6.84
CA LEU A 109 -17.84 -4.19 5.53
C LEU A 109 -18.32 -2.75 5.66
N LYS A 110 -19.41 -2.51 6.40
CA LYS A 110 -19.93 -1.16 6.63
C LYS A 110 -18.92 -0.24 7.34
N ARG A 111 -18.10 -0.78 8.24
CA ARG A 111 -17.09 0.01 8.98
C ARG A 111 -15.86 0.28 8.13
N LEU A 112 -15.35 -0.75 7.45
CA LEU A 112 -14.24 -0.62 6.50
C LEU A 112 -14.59 0.32 5.36
N LYS A 113 -15.81 0.25 4.81
CA LYS A 113 -16.25 1.16 3.74
C LYS A 113 -16.12 2.63 4.13
N LYS A 114 -16.43 3.00 5.37
CA LYS A 114 -16.24 4.40 5.83
C LYS A 114 -14.78 4.82 5.81
N ILE A 115 -13.88 3.90 6.17
CA ILE A 115 -12.44 4.15 6.12
C ILE A 115 -12.01 4.29 4.66
N TYR A 116 -12.38 3.32 3.83
CA TYR A 116 -11.97 3.26 2.43
C TYR A 116 -12.52 4.40 1.60
N ASP A 117 -13.76 4.82 1.81
CA ASP A 117 -14.35 5.99 1.15
C ASP A 117 -13.57 7.27 1.51
N ALA A 118 -13.11 7.42 2.75
CA ALA A 118 -12.35 8.60 3.15
C ALA A 118 -10.93 8.63 2.57
N PHE A 119 -10.31 7.45 2.43
CA PHE A 119 -8.98 7.32 1.82
C PHE A 119 -9.02 7.06 0.31
N GLN A 120 -10.21 6.94 -0.30
CA GLN A 120 -10.41 6.57 -1.72
C GLN A 120 -9.75 5.22 -2.10
N ILE A 121 -9.70 4.29 -1.15
CA ILE A 121 -9.16 2.93 -1.32
C ILE A 121 -10.09 2.11 -2.23
N GLN A 122 -9.52 1.36 -3.16
CA GLN A 122 -10.20 0.56 -4.16
C GLN A 122 -9.85 -0.92 -3.99
N GLY A 123 -10.84 -1.72 -3.56
CA GLY A 123 -10.72 -3.16 -3.50
C GLY A 123 -10.28 -3.69 -2.13
N TYR A 124 -11.01 -4.71 -1.70
CA TYR A 124 -10.82 -5.42 -0.45
C TYR A 124 -9.84 -6.57 -0.71
N CYS A 125 -8.76 -6.66 0.08
CA CYS A 125 -8.01 -7.91 0.17
C CYS A 125 -7.43 -8.10 1.57
N SER A 126 -7.29 -9.36 1.94
CA SER A 126 -6.57 -9.85 3.10
C SER A 126 -5.12 -10.19 2.74
N ALA A 127 -4.31 -10.51 3.75
CA ALA A 127 -2.98 -11.05 3.50
C ALA A 127 -3.08 -12.44 2.85
N ALA A 128 -4.07 -13.25 3.25
CA ALA A 128 -4.35 -14.56 2.65
C ALA A 128 -4.71 -14.45 1.15
N ASP A 129 -5.41 -13.40 0.73
CA ASP A 129 -5.71 -13.21 -0.70
C ASP A 129 -4.44 -13.01 -1.53
N TYR A 130 -3.47 -12.24 -1.04
CA TYR A 130 -2.17 -12.11 -1.70
C TYR A 130 -1.42 -13.44 -1.76
N VAL A 131 -1.48 -14.25 -0.70
CA VAL A 131 -0.91 -15.61 -0.70
C VAL A 131 -1.55 -16.44 -1.82
N ASN A 132 -2.88 -16.47 -1.89
CA ASN A 132 -3.62 -17.20 -2.92
C ASN A 132 -3.27 -16.74 -4.34
N PHE A 133 -3.10 -15.42 -4.55
CA PHE A 133 -2.67 -14.89 -5.85
C PHE A 133 -1.27 -15.35 -6.20
N PHE A 134 -0.33 -15.29 -5.27
CA PHE A 134 1.05 -15.71 -5.49
C PHE A 134 1.20 -17.21 -5.69
N GLU A 135 0.45 -18.03 -4.96
CA GLU A 135 0.38 -19.48 -5.18
C GLU A 135 -0.16 -19.80 -6.58
N SER A 136 -1.23 -19.10 -7.01
CA SER A 136 -1.78 -19.29 -8.36
C SER A 136 -0.81 -18.91 -9.48
N LEU A 137 0.23 -18.12 -9.17
CA LEU A 137 1.31 -17.72 -10.08
C LEU A 137 2.57 -18.60 -9.92
N SER A 138 2.49 -19.68 -9.15
CA SER A 138 3.62 -20.58 -8.85
C SER A 138 4.83 -19.87 -8.22
N LEU A 139 4.60 -18.77 -7.50
CA LEU A 139 5.65 -18.11 -6.73
C LEU A 139 6.01 -18.95 -5.50
N GLN A 140 7.25 -18.84 -5.07
CA GLN A 140 7.84 -19.65 -4.00
C GLN A 140 8.15 -18.80 -2.78
N ASP A 141 8.49 -19.45 -1.66
CA ASP A 141 8.88 -18.79 -0.41
C ASP A 141 7.90 -17.71 0.07
N ILE A 142 6.59 -17.95 -0.13
CA ILE A 142 5.55 -17.00 0.24
C ILE A 142 5.48 -16.91 1.78
N LYS A 143 5.65 -15.70 2.31
CA LYS A 143 5.62 -15.41 3.75
C LYS A 143 4.75 -14.19 3.99
N THR A 144 4.03 -14.21 5.10
CA THR A 144 3.25 -13.07 5.57
C THR A 144 3.64 -12.72 7.00
N ALA A 145 3.58 -11.43 7.32
CA ALA A 145 3.76 -10.93 8.67
C ALA A 145 2.75 -9.81 8.97
N ASP A 146 2.13 -9.87 10.14
CA ASP A 146 1.26 -8.80 10.63
C ASP A 146 2.09 -7.77 11.42
N TRP A 147 2.24 -6.59 10.84
CA TRP A 147 2.99 -5.48 11.42
C TRP A 147 2.08 -4.40 12.02
N SER A 148 0.80 -4.71 12.22
CA SER A 148 -0.19 -3.78 12.79
C SER A 148 0.26 -3.20 14.13
N GLN A 149 0.92 -3.99 14.98
CA GLN A 149 1.43 -3.50 16.27
C GLN A 149 2.49 -2.41 16.14
N TYR A 150 3.26 -2.40 15.05
CA TYR A 150 4.30 -1.41 14.79
C TYR A 150 3.73 -0.14 14.14
N VAL A 151 2.64 -0.28 13.36
CA VAL A 151 1.97 0.84 12.69
C VAL A 151 0.90 1.48 13.58
N ALA A 152 0.22 0.71 14.43
CA ALA A 152 -0.87 1.21 15.28
C ALA A 152 -0.53 2.44 16.14
N PRO A 153 0.69 2.58 16.73
CA PRO A 153 1.06 3.77 17.48
C PRO A 153 1.07 5.07 16.66
N PHE A 154 1.14 4.99 15.32
CA PHE A 154 1.09 6.15 14.44
C PHE A 154 -0.27 6.86 14.48
N PHE A 155 -1.38 6.12 14.52
CA PHE A 155 -2.71 6.73 14.37
C PHE A 155 -3.09 7.69 15.52
N PRO A 156 -2.85 7.36 16.81
CA PRO A 156 -3.06 8.31 17.91
C PRO A 156 -2.19 9.57 17.78
N LEU A 157 -0.94 9.44 17.31
CA LEU A 157 -0.03 10.56 17.11
C LEU A 157 -0.49 11.44 15.95
N PHE A 158 -0.97 10.84 14.86
CA PHE A 158 -1.56 11.55 13.73
C PHE A 158 -2.79 12.35 14.16
N ILE A 159 -3.71 11.74 14.91
CA ILE A 159 -4.90 12.42 15.47
C ILE A 159 -4.47 13.61 16.33
N ARG A 160 -3.52 13.41 17.26
CA ARG A 160 -3.04 14.46 18.14
C ARG A 160 -2.42 15.62 17.36
N SER A 161 -1.63 15.33 16.32
CA SER A 161 -1.03 16.34 15.45
C SER A 161 -2.09 17.13 14.67
N ALA A 162 -3.09 16.44 14.10
CA ALA A 162 -4.18 17.08 13.38
C ALA A 162 -5.02 18.04 14.26
N LEU A 163 -5.14 17.73 15.55
CA LEU A 163 -5.86 18.55 16.54
C LEU A 163 -5.03 19.72 17.12
N THR A 164 -3.75 19.87 16.76
CA THR A 164 -2.94 21.02 17.20
C THR A 164 -3.37 22.30 16.48
N TRP A 165 -3.13 23.47 17.10
CA TRP A 165 -3.42 24.78 16.49
C TRP A 165 -2.74 24.97 15.12
N LYS A 166 -1.51 24.46 14.96
CA LYS A 166 -0.81 24.42 13.66
C LYS A 166 -1.52 23.50 12.66
N GLY A 167 -1.92 22.29 13.07
CA GLY A 167 -2.72 21.37 12.26
C GLY A 167 -4.02 22.00 11.78
N LEU A 168 -4.84 22.51 12.71
CA LEU A 168 -6.10 23.21 12.42
C LEU A 168 -5.91 24.43 11.52
N SER A 169 -4.90 25.26 11.78
CA SER A 169 -4.60 26.45 10.97
C SER A 169 -4.10 26.12 9.55
N SER A 170 -3.52 24.92 9.33
CA SER A 170 -3.14 24.41 8.02
C SER A 170 -4.30 23.74 7.27
N LEU A 171 -5.28 23.24 8.02
CA LEU A 171 -6.52 22.67 7.50
C LEU A 171 -7.51 23.76 7.08
N LEU A 172 -7.54 24.92 7.74
CA LEU A 172 -8.46 26.03 7.44
C LEU A 172 -8.36 26.53 5.98
N PRO A 173 -7.16 26.80 5.40
CA PRO A 173 -7.03 27.17 3.99
C PRO A 173 -7.35 26.01 3.04
N SER A 174 -7.08 24.77 3.46
CA SER A 174 -7.40 23.55 2.70
C SER A 174 -8.90 23.25 2.70
N LEU A 175 -9.64 23.65 3.74
CA LEU A 175 -11.10 23.63 3.81
C LEU A 175 -11.70 24.61 2.79
N LEU A 176 -11.16 25.83 2.74
CA LEU A 176 -11.62 26.90 1.87
C LEU A 176 -11.33 26.63 0.38
N ARG A 177 -10.27 25.86 0.06
CA ARG A 177 -9.90 25.54 -1.34
C ARG A 177 -10.22 24.10 -1.80
N GLY A 178 -10.34 23.14 -0.88
CA GLY A 178 -10.41 21.70 -1.18
C GLY A 178 -11.74 21.02 -0.85
N GLY A 179 -12.71 21.75 -0.29
CA GLY A 179 -14.03 21.23 0.06
C GLY A 179 -14.01 20.19 1.19
N MET A 180 -15.20 19.64 1.51
CA MET A 180 -15.46 18.71 2.64
C MET A 180 -14.57 17.44 2.67
N LYS A 181 -13.79 17.15 1.63
CA LYS A 181 -12.95 15.95 1.51
C LYS A 181 -11.78 15.93 2.50
N THR A 182 -11.18 17.09 2.82
CA THR A 182 -10.06 17.19 3.78
C THR A 182 -10.49 16.90 5.23
N LEU A 183 -11.75 17.18 5.58
CA LEU A 183 -12.35 16.82 6.87
C LEU A 183 -12.49 15.29 7.04
N GLY A 184 -12.69 14.55 5.95
CA GLY A 184 -12.93 13.11 5.97
C GLY A 184 -11.83 12.33 6.67
N VAL A 185 -10.56 12.64 6.40
CA VAL A 185 -9.41 11.92 6.97
C VAL A 185 -9.30 12.11 8.49
N ALA A 186 -9.50 13.33 8.98
CA ALA A 186 -9.47 13.63 10.42
C ALA A 186 -10.65 12.98 11.16
N LEU A 187 -11.85 13.00 10.56
CA LEU A 187 -13.07 12.40 11.11
C LEU A 187 -13.01 10.87 11.16
N VAL A 188 -12.23 10.25 10.27
CA VAL A 188 -12.15 8.79 10.14
C VAL A 188 -11.01 8.19 10.96
N ALA A 189 -10.05 8.98 11.43
CA ALA A 189 -8.92 8.49 12.21
C ALA A 189 -9.32 7.68 13.48
N PRO A 190 -10.38 8.02 14.25
CA PRO A 190 -10.87 7.15 15.32
C PRO A 190 -11.42 5.80 14.82
N LEU A 191 -12.02 5.77 13.62
CA LEU A 191 -12.52 4.54 13.00
C LEU A 191 -11.35 3.65 12.57
N VAL A 192 -10.27 4.23 12.02
CA VAL A 192 -9.05 3.50 11.67
C VAL A 192 -8.42 2.88 12.91
N HIS A 193 -8.30 3.65 13.99
CA HIS A 193 -7.74 3.16 15.25
C HIS A 193 -8.56 2.02 15.84
N ASP A 194 -9.89 2.13 15.83
CA ASP A 194 -10.78 1.05 16.31
C ASP A 194 -10.73 -0.18 15.41
N ALA A 195 -10.67 -0.01 14.08
CA ALA A 195 -10.52 -1.11 13.13
C ALA A 195 -9.19 -1.86 13.34
N ALA A 196 -8.09 -1.12 13.55
CA ALA A 196 -6.79 -1.71 13.87
C ALA A 196 -6.83 -2.44 15.23
N LYS A 197 -7.38 -1.83 16.27
CA LYS A 197 -7.50 -2.45 17.62
C LYS A 197 -8.32 -3.72 17.63
N LYS A 198 -9.38 -3.79 16.83
CA LYS A 198 -10.24 -4.99 16.71
C LYS A 198 -9.68 -6.03 15.75
N GLY A 199 -8.49 -5.80 15.17
CA GLY A 199 -7.88 -6.67 14.18
C GLY A 199 -8.62 -6.72 12.84
N LEU A 200 -9.59 -5.82 12.62
CA LEU A 200 -10.39 -5.76 11.40
C LEU A 200 -9.58 -5.23 10.21
N SER A 201 -8.65 -4.31 10.47
CA SER A 201 -7.65 -3.86 9.52
C SER A 201 -6.26 -4.24 10.01
N LYS A 202 -5.46 -4.83 9.13
CA LYS A 202 -4.10 -5.27 9.38
C LYS A 202 -3.13 -4.51 8.49
N TYR A 203 -1.94 -4.20 8.99
CA TYR A 203 -0.81 -3.80 8.15
C TYR A 203 0.03 -5.03 7.86
N ALA A 204 -0.19 -5.64 6.69
CA ALA A 204 0.43 -6.89 6.32
C ALA A 204 1.68 -6.64 5.45
N ILE A 205 2.71 -7.44 5.70
CA ILE A 205 3.84 -7.59 4.77
C ILE A 205 3.75 -8.98 4.17
N THR A 206 3.69 -9.05 2.84
CA THR A 206 3.74 -10.30 2.09
C THR A 206 5.00 -10.30 1.24
N THR A 207 5.80 -11.36 1.33
CA THR A 207 7.00 -11.55 0.52
C THR A 207 6.92 -12.87 -0.24
N CYS A 208 7.46 -12.92 -1.45
CA CYS A 208 7.62 -14.16 -2.21
C CYS A 208 8.81 -14.06 -3.17
N ARG A 209 9.16 -15.18 -3.79
CA ARG A 209 10.25 -15.30 -4.77
C ARG A 209 9.72 -15.87 -6.08
N LYS A 210 10.16 -15.30 -7.20
CA LYS A 210 9.90 -15.90 -8.52
C LYS A 210 10.80 -17.12 -8.72
N PRO A 211 10.29 -18.24 -9.26
CA PRO A 211 11.14 -19.37 -9.65
C PRO A 211 12.28 -18.96 -10.59
N GLU A 212 13.36 -19.74 -10.60
CA GLU A 212 14.47 -19.60 -11.56
C GLU A 212 14.08 -19.98 -13.00
#